data_AF-A0A142WV52-F1
#
_entry.id   AF-A0A142WV52-F1
#
_cell.length_a   1.000
_cell.length_b   1.000
_cell.length_c   1.000
_cell.angle_alpha   90.00
_cell.angle_beta   90.00
_cell.angle_gamma   90.00
#
_symmetry.space_group_name_H-M   'P 1'
#
loop_
_entity.id
_entity.type
_entity.pdbx_description
1 polymer ?
#
loop_
_entity_poly.entity_id
_entity_poly.type
_entity_poly.pdbx_seq_one_letter_code
_entity_poly.pdbx_strand_id
1 'polypeptide(L)'
;MHVPWWSQLRATSSALPDRPIKAELPYPLHLPPLPASFFPRLIRHGPRATIARYPSRESPLTKIPDHWQTFLGPANWFQVSHPPHWTAGERKGTYTLTPPDSDAILAINCLWFGGTPAAPAPSIEQVTRQFPHSRKIHRYPARPDSDLMESFTGEAVLDPPPPWYRRLFHRKQWRRWKLWSFQKGPLLVIVSLIHPTERDPDLDALAEMIVGTLLLADVPAPPPDEFATRALGLARKKFPLLECKLGEDFQLHVGESTINLFNFYRTFVKTPDRFEEILLPALTTVVQVQEWGSEQTDPSFDTVQERIMPMLYPESVWQEKFPDFVCLPWVGGLVILYVVDEAQAYWYIRKDLLERWSMEPDDLHDVAIKNLENYFEKQPMELAVAGSEESGPRMLMPSRADSYNCVRFLSESFLTKIRRVIGGNLAVGLPGRDFFVALSLDSPSMIEQVRKKVQEDFEQMDHPLTSKMLLVTTDGVSELVLEET
;
A
#
# COMPACT_ATOMS: atom_id res chain seq x y z
N MET A 1 5.83 0.80 -21.67
CA MET A 1 4.76 0.27 -22.56
C MET A 1 3.76 -0.55 -21.78
N HIS A 2 2.67 0.12 -21.37
CA HIS A 2 1.28 -0.32 -21.53
C HIS A 2 0.84 -1.59 -20.76
N VAL A 3 -0.19 -1.55 -19.89
CA VAL A 3 -1.42 -0.73 -19.93
C VAL A 3 -1.98 -0.50 -18.50
N PRO A 4 -2.46 0.72 -18.15
CA PRO A 4 -3.26 1.02 -16.95
C PRO A 4 -4.74 0.60 -17.06
N TRP A 5 -5.43 0.39 -15.93
CA TRP A 5 -6.70 -0.34 -15.77
C TRP A 5 -7.95 0.19 -16.52
N TRP A 6 -7.84 1.28 -17.29
CA TRP A 6 -8.97 1.89 -18.01
C TRP A 6 -9.50 1.08 -19.22
N SER A 7 -9.01 -0.14 -19.46
CA SER A 7 -9.30 -0.93 -20.68
C SER A 7 -10.37 -2.03 -20.57
N GLN A 8 -11.19 -2.13 -19.50
CA GLN A 8 -12.13 -3.26 -19.31
C GLN A 8 -13.60 -2.93 -19.00
N LEU A 9 -14.10 -1.72 -19.32
CA LEU A 9 -15.54 -1.42 -19.23
C LEU A 9 -16.25 -1.60 -20.59
N ARG A 10 -16.58 -2.84 -20.95
CA ARG A 10 -17.61 -3.18 -21.95
C ARG A 10 -18.38 -4.45 -21.54
N ALA A 11 -19.71 -4.39 -21.72
CA ALA A 11 -20.72 -5.46 -21.64
C ALA A 11 -21.52 -5.68 -20.33
N THR A 12 -22.54 -4.83 -20.16
CA THR A 12 -23.99 -5.11 -19.90
C THR A 12 -24.50 -6.18 -18.92
N SER A 13 -25.24 -5.69 -17.90
CA SER A 13 -26.67 -5.94 -17.56
C SER A 13 -27.23 -7.37 -17.38
N SER A 14 -27.72 -7.71 -16.18
CA SER A 14 -29.16 -7.68 -15.82
C SER A 14 -29.52 -8.52 -14.56
N ALA A 15 -30.58 -8.07 -13.87
CA ALA A 15 -31.51 -8.80 -12.97
C ALA A 15 -31.14 -9.08 -11.48
N LEU A 16 -31.91 -8.43 -10.59
CA LEU A 16 -32.34 -8.83 -9.23
C LEU A 16 -33.43 -9.94 -9.32
N PRO A 17 -33.91 -10.63 -8.25
CA PRO A 17 -33.93 -10.22 -6.83
C PRO A 17 -33.70 -11.33 -5.75
N ASP A 18 -33.89 -10.89 -4.50
CA ASP A 18 -34.31 -11.61 -3.28
C ASP A 18 -33.30 -12.06 -2.21
N ARG A 19 -33.50 -11.46 -1.02
CA ARG A 19 -32.93 -11.84 0.28
C ARG A 19 -33.55 -13.17 0.75
N PRO A 20 -32.82 -13.97 1.55
CA PRO A 20 -33.20 -14.02 2.97
C PRO A 20 -32.03 -14.15 3.97
N ILE A 21 -32.25 -13.50 5.11
CA ILE A 21 -32.06 -13.98 6.50
C ILE A 21 -30.66 -14.49 6.90
N LYS A 22 -30.01 -13.69 7.76
CA LYS A 22 -28.81 -14.02 8.55
C LYS A 22 -29.03 -15.26 9.41
N ALA A 23 -28.16 -16.24 9.26
CA ALA A 23 -27.81 -17.22 10.29
C ALA A 23 -26.31 -17.07 10.57
N GLU A 24 -25.96 -16.68 11.80
CA GLU A 24 -24.57 -16.62 12.25
C GLU A 24 -24.02 -18.05 12.39
N LEU A 25 -23.00 -18.38 11.59
CA LEU A 25 -22.21 -19.61 11.72
C LEU A 25 -21.09 -19.43 12.76
N PRO A 26 -20.72 -20.48 13.50
CA PRO A 26 -19.77 -20.41 14.59
C PRO A 26 -18.32 -20.37 14.10
N TYR A 27 -17.56 -19.36 14.55
CA TYR A 27 -16.10 -19.22 14.58
C TYR A 27 -15.28 -19.60 13.31
N PRO A 28 -14.54 -18.65 12.68
CA PRO A 28 -13.61 -18.99 11.61
C PRO A 28 -12.43 -19.83 12.10
N LEU A 29 -11.96 -20.73 11.25
CA LEU A 29 -10.75 -21.54 11.39
C LEU A 29 -9.54 -20.68 11.81
N HIS A 30 -9.07 -20.87 13.04
CA HIS A 30 -7.80 -20.31 13.49
C HIS A 30 -6.67 -21.27 13.10
N LEU A 31 -5.89 -20.91 12.08
CA LEU A 31 -4.58 -21.52 11.86
C LEU A 31 -3.71 -21.28 13.11
N PRO A 32 -3.01 -22.30 13.63
CA PRO A 32 -1.99 -22.05 14.64
C PRO A 32 -0.92 -21.14 14.04
N PRO A 33 -0.55 -20.02 14.69
CA PRO A 33 0.61 -19.24 14.27
C PRO A 33 1.86 -20.14 14.29
N LEU A 34 2.85 -19.81 13.45
CA LEU A 34 4.12 -20.54 13.44
C LEU A 34 4.70 -20.62 14.87
N PRO A 35 5.25 -21.78 15.30
CA PRO A 35 5.83 -21.93 16.63
C PRO A 35 6.93 -20.88 16.89
N ALA A 36 7.07 -20.42 18.13
CA ALA A 36 8.07 -19.40 18.49
C ALA A 36 9.52 -19.78 18.08
N SER A 37 9.82 -21.08 17.97
CA SER A 37 11.10 -21.61 17.50
C SER A 37 11.37 -21.42 16.00
N PHE A 38 10.44 -20.85 15.23
CA PHE A 38 10.59 -20.51 13.80
C PHE A 38 10.93 -19.04 13.55
N PHE A 39 10.97 -18.19 14.58
CA PHE A 39 11.20 -16.75 14.39
C PHE A 39 12.65 -16.35 14.66
N PRO A 40 13.44 -16.05 13.62
CA PRO A 40 14.08 -14.75 13.55
C PRO A 40 13.04 -13.73 13.02
N ARG A 41 12.61 -12.81 13.90
CA ARG A 41 11.80 -11.60 13.64
C ARG A 41 10.54 -11.76 12.76
N LEU A 42 9.37 -11.74 13.41
CA LEU A 42 8.08 -11.41 12.77
C LEU A 42 8.09 -9.96 12.27
N ILE A 43 7.84 -9.78 10.97
CA ILE A 43 7.80 -8.47 10.32
C ILE A 43 6.47 -7.77 10.63
N ARG A 44 6.55 -6.53 11.12
CA ARG A 44 5.41 -5.61 11.16
C ARG A 44 5.38 -4.78 9.87
N HIS A 45 4.17 -4.63 9.35
CA HIS A 45 3.66 -3.77 8.28
C HIS A 45 4.65 -3.07 7.32
N GLY A 46 4.45 -3.30 6.02
CA GLY A 46 4.93 -2.46 4.93
C GLY A 46 3.82 -2.26 3.88
N PRO A 47 3.78 -1.12 3.16
CA PRO A 47 2.67 -0.78 2.28
C PRO A 47 2.68 -1.58 0.96
N ARG A 48 1.48 -1.80 0.39
CA ARG A 48 1.27 -2.46 -0.90
C ARG A 48 1.78 -1.59 -2.05
N ALA A 49 2.64 -2.15 -2.91
CA ALA A 49 3.20 -1.46 -4.06
C ALA A 49 2.39 -1.70 -5.34
N THR A 50 2.21 -0.64 -6.14
CA THR A 50 1.59 -0.71 -7.48
C THR A 50 2.59 -1.18 -8.55
N ILE A 51 2.05 -1.97 -9.46
CA ILE A 51 2.64 -2.91 -10.44
C ILE A 51 3.86 -2.39 -11.23
N ALA A 52 4.94 -3.17 -11.22
CA ALA A 52 5.90 -3.28 -12.32
C ALA A 52 5.76 -4.68 -12.92
N ARG A 53 5.43 -4.78 -14.21
CA ARG A 53 5.40 -6.08 -14.91
C ARG A 53 6.83 -6.56 -15.08
N TYR A 54 7.15 -7.71 -14.49
CA TYR A 54 8.37 -8.45 -14.83
C TYR A 54 8.31 -8.90 -16.29
N PRO A 55 9.44 -8.89 -17.04
CA PRO A 55 9.52 -9.57 -18.31
C PRO A 55 9.28 -11.06 -18.06
N SER A 56 8.24 -11.58 -18.70
CA SER A 56 7.84 -12.99 -18.64
C SER A 56 9.01 -13.89 -19.04
N ARG A 57 9.61 -14.57 -18.06
CA ARG A 57 10.30 -15.83 -18.31
C ARG A 57 9.22 -16.83 -18.70
N GLU A 58 9.17 -17.21 -19.97
CA GLU A 58 8.38 -18.35 -20.42
C GLU A 58 8.92 -19.61 -19.74
N SER A 59 8.34 -19.96 -18.59
CA SER A 59 8.52 -21.28 -17.99
C SER A 59 7.58 -22.26 -18.72
N PRO A 60 8.02 -23.46 -19.11
CA PRO A 60 7.27 -24.32 -20.04
C PRO A 60 6.05 -25.05 -19.43
N LEU A 61 5.54 -24.63 -18.27
CA LEU A 61 4.52 -25.41 -17.55
C LEU A 61 3.31 -24.55 -17.21
N THR A 62 2.18 -24.93 -17.84
CA THR A 62 0.82 -24.39 -17.69
C THR A 62 0.63 -22.96 -18.20
N LYS A 63 -0.04 -22.82 -19.36
CA LYS A 63 -0.65 -21.54 -19.76
C LYS A 63 -1.58 -21.10 -18.62
N ILE A 64 -1.21 -20.03 -17.94
CA ILE A 64 -2.07 -19.40 -16.93
C ILE A 64 -3.38 -19.04 -17.65
N PRO A 65 -4.55 -19.46 -17.16
CA PRO A 65 -5.81 -19.11 -17.81
C PRO A 65 -5.97 -17.58 -17.86
N ASP A 66 -6.34 -17.04 -19.02
CA ASP A 66 -6.35 -15.60 -19.28
C ASP A 66 -7.26 -14.78 -18.34
N HIS A 67 -8.23 -15.44 -17.69
CA HIS A 67 -9.18 -14.82 -16.77
C HIS A 67 -8.74 -14.88 -15.29
N TRP A 68 -7.57 -15.46 -14.99
CA TRP A 68 -7.07 -15.53 -13.61
C TRP A 68 -6.53 -14.18 -13.15
N GLN A 69 -6.78 -13.89 -11.87
CA GLN A 69 -6.28 -12.69 -11.23
C GLN A 69 -4.87 -12.94 -10.68
N THR A 70 -4.09 -11.87 -10.59
CA THR A 70 -2.73 -11.95 -10.04
C THR A 70 -2.72 -11.35 -8.64
N PHE A 71 -2.16 -12.11 -7.71
CA PHE A 71 -1.93 -11.73 -6.34
C PHE A 71 -0.43 -11.54 -6.09
N LEU A 72 -0.07 -10.38 -5.52
CA LEU A 72 1.32 -10.02 -5.24
C LEU A 72 1.58 -10.09 -3.74
N GLY A 73 2.70 -10.73 -3.40
CA GLY A 73 3.22 -10.80 -2.05
C GLY A 73 3.86 -9.48 -1.58
N PRO A 74 4.23 -9.41 -0.29
CA PRO A 74 4.85 -8.23 0.29
C PRO A 74 6.21 -7.98 -0.35
N ALA A 75 6.60 -6.70 -0.47
CA ALA A 75 7.88 -6.31 -1.06
C ALA A 75 8.17 -6.96 -2.43
N ASN A 76 7.12 -7.31 -3.18
CA ASN A 76 7.17 -8.07 -4.44
C ASN A 76 7.91 -9.41 -4.34
N TRP A 77 7.94 -10.06 -3.18
CA TRP A 77 8.64 -11.32 -2.97
C TRP A 77 8.13 -12.47 -3.81
N PHE A 78 6.82 -12.53 -4.02
CA PHE A 78 6.19 -13.53 -4.87
C PHE A 78 5.03 -12.93 -5.66
N GLN A 79 4.71 -13.61 -6.75
CA GLN A 79 3.51 -13.41 -7.54
C GLN A 79 2.84 -14.76 -7.72
N VAL A 80 1.52 -14.82 -7.60
CA VAL A 80 0.74 -16.04 -7.86
C VAL A 80 -0.55 -15.67 -8.56
N SER A 81 -1.02 -16.51 -9.48
CA SER A 81 -2.31 -16.34 -10.14
C SER A 81 -3.37 -17.25 -9.53
N HIS A 82 -4.59 -16.75 -9.40
CA HIS A 82 -5.71 -17.49 -8.84
C HIS A 82 -7.02 -17.24 -9.57
N PRO A 83 -8.01 -18.13 -9.44
CA PRO A 83 -9.33 -17.93 -10.02
C PRO A 83 -10.00 -16.66 -9.48
N PRO A 84 -10.77 -15.92 -10.32
CA PRO A 84 -11.32 -14.61 -9.97
C PRO A 84 -12.38 -14.64 -8.84
N HIS A 85 -12.96 -15.81 -8.57
CA HIS A 85 -13.94 -16.02 -7.51
C HIS A 85 -13.31 -16.38 -6.15
N TRP A 86 -11.99 -16.54 -6.09
CA TRP A 86 -11.28 -16.74 -4.82
C TRP A 86 -10.99 -15.39 -4.18
N THR A 87 -11.22 -15.31 -2.87
CA THR A 87 -10.93 -14.11 -2.10
C THR A 87 -9.48 -14.15 -1.62
N ALA A 88 -8.69 -13.16 -2.02
CA ALA A 88 -7.34 -12.96 -1.51
C ALA A 88 -7.37 -12.04 -0.28
N GLY A 89 -6.62 -12.41 0.76
CA GLY A 89 -6.56 -11.67 2.01
C GLY A 89 -5.22 -11.81 2.71
N GLU A 90 -5.04 -11.03 3.77
CA GLU A 90 -3.88 -11.10 4.64
C GLU A 90 -4.36 -11.11 6.09
N ARG A 91 -3.81 -12.01 6.90
CA ARG A 91 -4.06 -12.06 8.34
C ARG A 91 -2.76 -12.32 9.08
N LYS A 92 -2.32 -11.34 9.89
CA LYS A 92 -1.13 -11.44 10.75
C LYS A 92 0.15 -11.85 9.99
N GLY A 93 0.36 -11.34 8.78
CA GLY A 93 1.52 -11.65 7.94
C GLY A 93 1.42 -12.96 7.15
N THR A 94 0.32 -13.69 7.28
CA THR A 94 -0.01 -14.84 6.42
C THR A 94 -0.97 -14.38 5.33
N TYR A 95 -0.63 -14.63 4.07
CA TYR A 95 -1.50 -14.36 2.93
C TYR A 95 -2.39 -15.56 2.68
N THR A 96 -3.66 -15.35 2.38
CA THR A 96 -4.63 -16.43 2.21
C THR A 96 -5.43 -16.25 0.95
N LEU A 97 -5.58 -17.33 0.19
CA LEU A 97 -6.57 -17.43 -0.88
C LEU A 97 -7.66 -18.41 -0.40
N THR A 98 -8.90 -17.94 -0.38
CA THR A 98 -10.05 -18.75 0.07
C THR A 98 -11.03 -18.94 -1.09
N PRO A 99 -11.35 -20.19 -1.47
CA PRO A 99 -12.41 -20.47 -2.44
C PRO A 99 -13.79 -20.02 -1.91
N PRO A 100 -14.75 -19.73 -2.82
CA PRO A 100 -16.12 -19.44 -2.44
C PRO A 100 -16.77 -20.70 -1.83
N ASP A 101 -17.70 -20.49 -0.90
CA ASP A 101 -18.55 -21.53 -0.31
C ASP A 101 -17.81 -22.73 0.30
N SER A 102 -16.54 -22.54 0.70
CA SER A 102 -15.70 -23.57 1.28
C SER A 102 -14.84 -23.04 2.41
N ASP A 103 -14.70 -23.84 3.47
CA ASP A 103 -13.82 -23.56 4.61
C ASP A 103 -12.34 -23.89 4.31
N ALA A 104 -12.02 -24.23 3.06
CA ALA A 104 -10.64 -24.45 2.65
C ALA A 104 -9.83 -23.15 2.71
N ILE A 105 -8.55 -23.28 3.05
CA ILE A 105 -7.64 -22.14 3.08
C ILE A 105 -6.34 -22.55 2.39
N LEU A 106 -5.95 -21.77 1.39
CA LEU A 106 -4.61 -21.80 0.81
C LEU A 106 -3.81 -20.65 1.40
N ALA A 107 -2.95 -20.95 2.37
CA ALA A 107 -2.13 -19.96 3.06
C ALA A 107 -0.72 -19.90 2.47
N ILE A 108 -0.17 -18.70 2.32
CA ILE A 108 1.17 -18.41 1.83
C ILE A 108 1.89 -17.64 2.94
N ASN A 109 2.97 -18.22 3.44
CA ASN A 109 3.81 -17.66 4.49
C ASN A 109 5.20 -17.38 3.92
N CYS A 110 5.72 -16.19 4.19
CA CYS A 110 7.06 -15.79 3.78
C CYS A 110 7.97 -15.68 4.99
N LEU A 111 9.17 -16.24 4.87
CA LEU A 111 10.20 -16.21 5.88
C LEU A 111 11.48 -15.65 5.26
N TRP A 112 12.14 -14.74 5.98
CA TRP A 112 13.39 -14.14 5.57
C TRP A 112 14.53 -14.59 6.47
N PHE A 113 15.54 -15.23 5.89
CA PHE A 113 16.76 -15.68 6.56
C PHE A 113 17.89 -14.72 6.20
N GLY A 114 18.03 -13.64 6.96
CA GLY A 114 19.03 -12.60 6.70
C GLY A 114 20.44 -13.17 6.45
N GLY A 115 21.11 -12.67 5.41
CA GLY A 115 22.54 -12.82 5.08
C GLY A 115 23.16 -14.22 4.99
N THR A 116 22.45 -15.28 5.36
CA THR A 116 22.99 -16.62 5.52
C THR A 116 22.66 -17.42 4.26
N PRO A 117 23.66 -17.98 3.55
CA PRO A 117 23.41 -18.72 2.33
C PRO A 117 22.56 -19.95 2.65
N ALA A 118 21.39 -20.01 2.00
CA ALA A 118 20.43 -21.11 1.97
C ALA A 118 20.16 -21.77 3.33
N ALA A 119 19.15 -21.27 4.06
CA ALA A 119 18.52 -22.07 5.10
C ALA A 119 18.13 -23.44 4.49
N PRO A 120 18.42 -24.56 5.17
CA PRO A 120 18.04 -25.87 4.66
C PRO A 120 16.52 -25.93 4.50
N ALA A 121 16.05 -26.63 3.46
CA ALA A 121 14.63 -26.89 3.24
C ALA A 121 13.99 -27.37 4.56
N PRO A 122 12.75 -26.94 4.87
CA PRO A 122 12.12 -27.27 6.13
C PRO A 122 12.10 -28.79 6.33
N SER A 123 12.76 -29.26 7.38
CA SER A 123 12.78 -30.67 7.74
C SER A 123 11.36 -31.17 8.02
N ILE A 124 11.13 -32.49 7.87
CA ILE A 124 9.83 -33.09 8.19
C ILE A 124 9.41 -32.81 9.65
N GLU A 125 10.38 -32.72 10.57
CA GLU A 125 10.15 -32.33 11.96
C GLU A 125 9.61 -30.90 12.08
N GLN A 126 10.16 -29.96 11.32
CA GLN A 126 9.69 -28.58 11.24
C GLN A 126 8.25 -28.50 10.71
N VAL A 127 7.92 -29.26 9.67
CA VAL A 127 6.54 -29.34 9.14
C VAL A 127 5.58 -29.92 10.18
N THR A 128 5.96 -31.00 10.88
CA THR A 128 5.11 -31.59 11.92
C THR A 128 4.88 -30.68 13.13
N ARG A 129 5.76 -29.71 13.41
CA ARG A 129 5.52 -28.71 14.46
C ARG A 129 4.39 -27.74 14.12
N GLN A 130 4.10 -27.50 12.84
CA GLN A 130 2.91 -26.74 12.41
C GLN A 130 1.62 -27.57 12.60
N PHE A 131 1.76 -28.90 12.65
CA PHE A 131 0.65 -29.86 12.73
C PHE A 131 0.89 -30.87 13.88
N PRO A 132 0.71 -30.46 15.15
CA PRO A 132 1.15 -31.22 16.33
C PRO A 132 0.49 -32.60 16.47
N HIS A 133 -0.63 -32.84 15.79
CA HIS A 133 -1.32 -34.12 15.72
C HIS A 133 -1.47 -34.56 14.26
N SER A 134 -0.37 -34.96 13.63
CA SER A 134 -0.32 -35.36 12.22
C SER A 134 -0.14 -36.88 12.02
N ARG A 135 -0.63 -37.41 10.89
CA ARG A 135 -0.45 -38.79 10.45
C ARG A 135 -0.40 -38.90 8.92
N LYS A 136 0.00 -40.07 8.41
CA LYS A 136 0.10 -40.38 6.96
C LYS A 136 0.86 -39.31 6.17
N ILE A 137 2.03 -38.93 6.69
CA ILE A 137 2.83 -37.87 6.07
C ILE A 137 3.59 -38.47 4.90
N HIS A 138 3.41 -37.88 3.72
CA HIS A 138 4.14 -38.23 2.52
C HIS A 138 4.99 -37.05 2.08
N ARG A 139 6.23 -37.32 1.67
CA ARG A 139 7.16 -36.33 1.13
C ARG A 139 7.34 -36.61 -0.36
N TYR A 140 7.31 -35.54 -1.16
CA TYR A 140 7.56 -35.58 -2.58
C TYR A 140 8.72 -34.63 -2.90
N PRO A 141 9.80 -35.12 -3.53
CA PRO A 141 11.00 -34.33 -3.80
C PRO A 141 10.76 -33.25 -4.86
N ALA A 142 11.70 -32.29 -4.93
CA ALA A 142 11.76 -31.23 -5.92
C ALA A 142 11.60 -31.75 -7.36
N ARG A 143 11.07 -30.89 -8.24
CA ARG A 143 11.26 -31.06 -9.68
C ARG A 143 12.54 -30.32 -10.09
N PRO A 144 13.41 -30.90 -10.93
CA PRO A 144 14.72 -30.33 -11.28
C PRO A 144 14.70 -28.90 -11.85
N ASP A 145 13.59 -28.48 -12.46
CA ASP A 145 13.46 -27.20 -13.19
C ASP A 145 12.49 -26.21 -12.52
N SER A 146 12.34 -26.25 -11.19
CA SER A 146 11.41 -25.39 -10.45
C SER A 146 12.05 -24.84 -9.18
N ASP A 147 11.67 -23.61 -8.80
CA ASP A 147 11.97 -23.05 -7.47
C ASP A 147 11.29 -23.83 -6.32
N LEU A 148 10.42 -24.79 -6.66
CA LEU A 148 9.81 -25.74 -5.71
C LEU A 148 10.88 -26.71 -5.17
N MET A 149 11.17 -26.57 -3.88
CA MET A 149 12.08 -27.47 -3.18
C MET A 149 11.40 -28.79 -2.82
N GLU A 150 10.32 -28.76 -2.06
CA GLU A 150 9.69 -29.96 -1.54
C GLU A 150 8.20 -29.76 -1.37
N SER A 151 7.43 -30.85 -1.50
CA SER A 151 6.04 -30.87 -1.10
C SER A 151 5.74 -32.01 -0.15
N PHE A 152 4.82 -31.73 0.78
CA PHE A 152 4.40 -32.64 1.83
C PHE A 152 2.88 -32.75 1.81
N THR A 153 2.36 -33.93 2.10
CA THR A 153 0.92 -34.13 2.35
C THR A 153 0.74 -34.89 3.65
N GLY A 154 -0.40 -34.68 4.31
CA GLY A 154 -0.74 -35.44 5.51
C GLY A 154 -2.16 -35.19 5.99
N GLU A 155 -2.49 -35.80 7.13
CA GLU A 155 -3.72 -35.54 7.86
C GLU A 155 -3.36 -34.99 9.24
N ALA A 156 -4.08 -33.97 9.72
CA ALA A 156 -3.89 -33.39 11.05
C ALA A 156 -5.19 -33.02 11.74
N VAL A 157 -5.19 -32.99 13.08
CA VAL A 157 -6.28 -32.44 13.89
C VAL A 157 -5.96 -30.98 14.21
N LEU A 158 -6.78 -30.05 13.70
CA LEU A 158 -6.55 -28.60 13.82
C LEU A 158 -7.44 -27.94 14.87
N ASP A 159 -8.50 -28.61 15.30
CA ASP A 159 -9.41 -28.05 16.29
C ASP A 159 -8.73 -27.95 17.66
N PRO A 160 -8.96 -26.87 18.44
CA PRO A 160 -8.42 -26.76 19.77
C PRO A 160 -8.91 -27.94 20.63
N PRO A 161 -8.07 -28.49 21.52
CA PRO A 161 -8.46 -29.64 22.31
C PRO A 161 -9.67 -29.26 23.17
N PRO A 162 -10.77 -30.02 23.11
CA PRO A 162 -11.97 -29.66 23.88
C PRO A 162 -11.65 -29.71 25.38
N PRO A 163 -12.47 -29.02 26.21
CA PRO A 163 -12.39 -29.12 27.65
C PRO A 163 -12.37 -30.59 28.10
N TRP A 164 -11.62 -30.89 29.17
CA TRP A 164 -11.29 -32.26 29.57
C TRP A 164 -12.53 -33.19 29.70
N TYR A 165 -13.67 -32.66 30.14
CA TYR A 165 -14.93 -33.39 30.29
C TYR A 165 -15.60 -33.78 28.96
N ARG A 166 -15.32 -33.08 27.85
CA ARG A 166 -15.81 -33.44 26.50
C ARG A 166 -14.86 -34.34 25.73
N ARG A 167 -13.61 -34.53 26.18
CA ARG A 167 -12.60 -35.35 25.50
C ARG A 167 -12.98 -36.83 25.37
N LEU A 168 -13.81 -37.35 26.29
CA LEU A 168 -14.26 -38.76 26.28
C LEU A 168 -15.24 -39.08 25.15
N PHE A 169 -15.93 -38.07 24.60
CA PHE A 169 -16.96 -38.25 23.57
C PHE A 169 -16.66 -37.50 22.27
N HIS A 170 -15.59 -36.70 22.24
CA HIS A 170 -15.24 -35.91 21.06
C HIS A 170 -14.47 -36.76 20.05
N ARG A 171 -15.07 -36.98 18.88
CA ARG A 171 -14.38 -37.58 17.74
C ARG A 171 -13.44 -36.54 17.13
N LYS A 172 -12.14 -36.85 17.11
CA LYS A 172 -11.12 -36.03 16.45
C LYS A 172 -11.45 -35.91 14.96
N GLN A 173 -11.62 -34.68 14.47
CA GLN A 173 -11.76 -34.43 13.04
C GLN A 173 -10.37 -34.32 12.42
N TRP A 174 -10.05 -35.29 11.56
CA TRP A 174 -8.79 -35.29 10.82
C TRP A 174 -9.00 -34.55 9.50
N ARG A 175 -8.26 -33.46 9.31
CA ARG A 175 -8.28 -32.67 8.08
C ARG A 175 -7.04 -32.95 7.26
N ARG A 176 -7.20 -33.01 5.95
CA ARG A 176 -6.06 -33.16 5.03
C ARG A 176 -5.38 -31.83 4.84
N TRP A 177 -4.06 -31.88 4.75
CA TRP A 177 -3.23 -30.73 4.43
C TRP A 177 -2.19 -31.10 3.39
N LYS A 178 -1.79 -30.09 2.63
CA LYS A 178 -0.71 -30.16 1.65
C LYS A 178 0.15 -28.92 1.80
N LEU A 179 1.45 -29.07 1.66
CA LEU A 179 2.43 -28.01 1.83
C LEU A 179 3.41 -28.04 0.68
N TRP A 180 3.78 -26.87 0.19
CA TRP A 180 4.82 -26.64 -0.81
C TRP A 180 5.81 -25.63 -0.25
N SER A 181 7.10 -25.84 -0.52
CA SER A 181 8.16 -24.95 -0.08
C SER A 181 8.99 -24.49 -1.27
N PHE A 182 9.26 -23.19 -1.33
CA PHE A 182 9.98 -22.52 -2.40
C PHE A 182 11.07 -21.65 -1.80
N GLN A 183 12.28 -21.68 -2.35
CA GLN A 183 13.39 -20.90 -1.83
C GLN A 183 14.10 -20.13 -2.92
N LYS A 184 14.36 -18.85 -2.65
CA LYS A 184 15.12 -17.96 -3.53
C LYS A 184 16.02 -17.06 -2.69
N GLY A 185 17.31 -17.38 -2.67
CA GLY A 185 18.28 -16.69 -1.81
C GLY A 185 17.85 -16.74 -0.32
N PRO A 186 17.71 -15.60 0.36
CA PRO A 186 17.30 -15.53 1.77
C PRO A 186 15.77 -15.70 1.98
N LEU A 187 14.97 -15.70 0.91
CA LEU A 187 13.53 -15.82 0.98
C LEU A 187 13.09 -17.28 0.91
N LEU A 188 12.27 -17.72 1.87
CA LEU A 188 11.53 -18.98 1.85
C LEU A 188 10.04 -18.67 1.83
N VAL A 189 9.34 -19.23 0.84
CA VAL A 189 7.88 -19.16 0.73
C VAL A 189 7.31 -20.55 0.98
N ILE A 190 6.39 -20.64 1.94
CA ILE A 190 5.68 -21.86 2.29
C ILE A 190 4.21 -21.66 1.93
N VAL A 191 3.71 -22.48 1.01
CA VAL A 191 2.29 -22.53 0.68
C VAL A 191 1.68 -23.74 1.34
N SER A 192 0.54 -23.60 2.03
CA SER A 192 -0.18 -24.71 2.65
C SER A 192 -1.65 -24.67 2.29
N LEU A 193 -2.18 -25.77 1.75
CA LEU A 193 -3.60 -26.00 1.58
C LEU A 193 -4.12 -26.81 2.76
N ILE A 194 -5.21 -26.37 3.37
CA ILE A 194 -5.96 -27.12 4.37
C ILE A 194 -7.37 -27.34 3.84
N HIS A 195 -7.79 -28.60 3.79
CA HIS A 195 -9.13 -28.96 3.37
C HIS A 195 -10.15 -28.77 4.50
N PRO A 196 -11.44 -28.58 4.15
CA PRO A 196 -12.54 -28.91 5.04
C PRO A 196 -12.53 -30.41 5.40
N THR A 197 -13.46 -30.84 6.25
CA THR A 197 -13.51 -32.20 6.81
C THR A 197 -13.54 -33.31 5.74
N GLU A 198 -14.02 -33.01 4.53
CA GLU A 198 -14.03 -33.92 3.38
C GLU A 198 -13.02 -33.49 2.31
N ARG A 199 -12.47 -34.48 1.59
CA ARG A 199 -11.53 -34.23 0.51
C ARG A 199 -12.28 -33.77 -0.73
N ASP A 200 -11.83 -32.64 -1.27
CA ASP A 200 -12.24 -32.13 -2.57
C ASP A 200 -11.09 -32.29 -3.58
N PRO A 201 -11.19 -33.24 -4.54
CA PRO A 201 -10.19 -33.46 -5.58
C PRO A 201 -10.06 -32.28 -6.56
N ASP A 202 -11.14 -31.53 -6.79
CA ASP A 202 -11.12 -30.39 -7.71
C ASP A 202 -10.38 -29.22 -7.06
N LEU A 203 -10.56 -29.02 -5.76
CA LEU A 203 -9.77 -28.09 -4.97
C LEU A 203 -8.28 -28.46 -4.94
N ASP A 204 -7.95 -29.75 -4.81
CA ASP A 204 -6.57 -30.26 -4.88
C ASP A 204 -5.92 -29.84 -6.22
N ALA A 205 -6.63 -30.06 -7.33
CA ALA A 205 -6.15 -29.71 -8.68
C ALA A 205 -6.04 -28.20 -8.89
N LEU A 206 -7.03 -27.42 -8.43
CA LEU A 206 -7.00 -25.96 -8.49
C LEU A 206 -5.83 -25.39 -7.69
N ALA A 207 -5.61 -25.88 -6.47
CA ALA A 207 -4.49 -25.44 -5.65
C ALA A 207 -3.14 -25.80 -6.29
N GLU A 208 -3.00 -26.98 -6.89
CA GLU A 208 -1.79 -27.32 -7.66
C GLU A 208 -1.56 -26.38 -8.84
N MET A 209 -2.62 -26.01 -9.58
CA MET A 209 -2.50 -25.04 -10.67
C MET A 209 -2.10 -23.66 -10.16
N ILE A 210 -2.73 -23.16 -9.09
CA ILE A 210 -2.38 -21.89 -8.43
C ILE A 210 -0.90 -21.90 -8.03
N VAL A 211 -0.47 -22.92 -7.29
CA VAL A 211 0.92 -23.07 -6.84
C VAL A 211 1.88 -23.19 -8.02
N GLY A 212 1.47 -23.81 -9.13
CA GLY A 212 2.25 -23.87 -10.37
C GLY A 212 2.50 -22.52 -11.03
N THR A 213 1.70 -21.49 -10.71
CA THR A 213 1.90 -20.11 -11.18
C THR A 213 2.74 -19.26 -10.23
N LEU A 214 3.20 -19.81 -9.11
CA LEU A 214 4.00 -19.06 -8.13
C LEU A 214 5.36 -18.70 -8.73
N LEU A 215 5.65 -17.41 -8.81
CA LEU A 215 6.92 -16.85 -9.24
C LEU A 215 7.56 -16.11 -8.06
N LEU A 216 8.82 -16.38 -7.77
CA LEU A 216 9.61 -15.65 -6.78
C LEU A 216 10.42 -14.54 -7.45
N ALA A 217 10.61 -13.43 -6.74
CA ALA A 217 11.50 -12.36 -7.21
C ALA A 217 12.92 -12.88 -7.44
N ASP A 218 13.54 -12.54 -8.57
CA ASP A 218 14.89 -13.00 -8.87
C ASP A 218 15.92 -12.52 -7.84
N VAL A 219 15.75 -11.28 -7.37
CA VAL A 219 16.50 -10.69 -6.26
C VAL A 219 15.49 -10.12 -5.26
N PRO A 220 15.07 -10.91 -4.26
CA PRO A 220 14.06 -10.46 -3.33
C PRO A 220 14.62 -9.32 -2.45
N ALA A 221 13.86 -8.25 -2.29
CA ALA A 221 14.26 -7.12 -1.45
C ALA A 221 14.24 -7.52 0.04
N PRO A 222 15.23 -7.15 0.86
CA PRO A 222 15.15 -7.32 2.30
C PRO A 222 13.89 -6.72 2.92
N PRO A 223 13.39 -7.30 4.04
CA PRO A 223 12.23 -6.75 4.74
C PRO A 223 12.53 -5.36 5.32
N PRO A 224 11.48 -4.59 5.71
CA PRO A 224 11.63 -3.24 6.23
C PRO A 224 12.69 -3.14 7.32
N ASP A 225 12.64 -3.99 8.34
CA ASP A 225 13.58 -3.92 9.47
C ASP A 225 15.06 -4.07 9.05
N GLU A 226 15.35 -4.94 8.08
CA GLU A 226 16.70 -5.08 7.54
C GLU A 226 17.09 -3.88 6.68
N PHE A 227 16.16 -3.33 5.89
CA PHE A 227 16.36 -2.09 5.17
C PHE A 227 16.67 -0.92 6.12
N ALA A 228 15.91 -0.75 7.19
CA ALA A 228 16.14 0.28 8.20
C ALA A 228 17.49 0.10 8.91
N THR A 229 17.85 -1.14 9.24
CA THR A 229 19.17 -1.44 9.81
C THR A 229 20.29 -1.07 8.84
N ARG A 230 20.12 -1.37 7.54
CA ARG A 230 21.07 -1.00 6.48
C ARG A 230 21.14 0.52 6.28
N ALA A 231 20.00 1.21 6.37
CA ALA A 231 19.90 2.67 6.29
C ALA A 231 20.65 3.35 7.44
N LEU A 232 20.44 2.89 8.66
CA LEU A 232 21.18 3.32 9.84
C LEU A 232 22.69 3.09 9.67
N GLY A 233 23.08 1.92 9.18
CA GLY A 233 24.49 1.59 8.90
C GLY A 233 25.12 2.54 7.88
N LEU A 234 24.38 2.87 6.82
CA LEU A 234 24.84 3.85 5.82
C LEU A 234 24.99 5.25 6.41
N ALA A 235 23.99 5.72 7.18
CA ALA A 235 24.03 7.03 7.82
C ALA A 235 25.24 7.17 8.76
N ARG A 236 25.46 6.19 9.65
CA ARG A 236 26.62 6.16 10.56
C ARG A 236 27.96 6.15 9.82
N LYS A 237 28.01 5.44 8.68
CA LYS A 237 29.23 5.36 7.86
C LYS A 237 29.53 6.68 7.15
N LYS A 238 28.51 7.38 6.65
CA LYS A 238 28.65 8.60 5.86
C LYS A 238 28.76 9.86 6.73
N PHE A 239 28.12 9.86 7.90
CA PHE A 239 28.05 11.00 8.81
C PHE A 239 28.47 10.58 10.23
N PRO A 240 29.75 10.20 10.44
CA PRO A 240 30.21 9.63 11.71
C PRO A 240 30.20 10.60 12.88
N LEU A 241 30.09 11.91 12.62
CA LEU A 241 30.06 12.96 13.63
C LEU A 241 28.64 13.24 14.17
N LEU A 242 27.60 12.72 13.50
CA LEU A 242 26.21 12.92 13.90
C LEU A 242 25.66 11.70 14.64
N GLU A 243 24.83 11.94 15.65
CA GLU A 243 24.09 10.86 16.30
C GLU A 243 23.06 10.29 15.31
N CYS A 244 23.22 9.02 14.96
CA CYS A 244 22.28 8.31 14.09
C CYS A 244 21.62 7.16 14.84
N LYS A 245 20.29 7.12 14.86
CA LYS A 245 19.49 6.06 15.50
C LYS A 245 18.18 5.81 14.74
N LEU A 246 17.66 4.59 14.86
CA LEU A 246 16.32 4.29 14.38
C LEU A 246 15.31 4.79 15.41
N GLY A 247 14.30 5.49 14.92
CA GLY A 247 13.14 5.92 15.69
C GLY A 247 12.02 4.89 15.67
N GLU A 248 10.89 5.28 16.23
CA GLU A 248 9.63 4.55 16.06
C GLU A 248 9.10 4.73 14.64
N ASP A 249 8.10 3.92 14.25
CA ASP A 249 7.38 4.06 12.97
C ASP A 249 8.26 4.15 11.71
N PHE A 250 9.31 3.33 11.65
CA PHE A 250 10.17 3.21 10.47
C PHE A 250 10.88 4.52 10.10
N GLN A 251 11.31 5.28 11.12
CA GLN A 251 12.05 6.53 10.96
C GLN A 251 13.54 6.36 11.27
N LEU A 252 14.36 7.19 10.62
CA LEU A 252 15.79 7.32 10.87
C LEU A 252 16.09 8.73 11.36
N HIS A 253 16.61 8.84 12.57
CA HIS A 253 17.14 10.08 13.11
C HIS A 253 18.61 10.22 12.72
N VAL A 254 18.98 11.40 12.24
CA VAL A 254 20.34 11.81 11.92
C VAL A 254 20.51 13.19 12.51
N GLY A 255 21.31 13.34 13.58
CA GLY A 255 21.39 14.60 14.33
C GLY A 255 20.02 15.01 14.89
N GLU A 256 19.59 16.23 14.61
CA GLU A 256 18.31 16.78 15.05
C GLU A 256 17.14 16.50 14.08
N SER A 257 17.44 15.93 12.91
CA SER A 257 16.43 15.70 11.88
C SER A 257 16.00 14.25 11.81
N THR A 258 14.81 14.06 11.24
CA THR A 258 14.15 12.77 11.14
C THR A 258 13.75 12.50 9.70
N ILE A 259 14.09 11.31 9.21
CA ILE A 259 13.76 10.84 7.85
C ILE A 259 12.77 9.69 7.97
N ASN A 260 11.64 9.81 7.29
CA ASN A 260 10.72 8.70 7.13
C ASN A 260 11.25 7.73 6.05
N LEU A 261 11.47 6.46 6.41
CA LEU A 261 12.04 5.46 5.50
C LEU A 261 11.04 4.81 4.54
N PHE A 262 9.73 5.00 4.72
CA PHE A 262 8.70 4.35 3.89
C PHE A 262 8.84 4.69 2.41
N ASN A 263 9.04 5.98 2.09
CA ASN A 263 9.19 6.44 0.70
C ASN A 263 10.42 5.84 0.01
N PHE A 264 11.52 5.72 0.75
CA PHE A 264 12.76 5.14 0.25
C PHE A 264 12.64 3.63 0.08
N TYR A 265 11.98 2.95 1.03
CA TYR A 265 11.75 1.52 0.96
C TYR A 265 10.88 1.14 -0.25
N ARG A 266 9.83 1.92 -0.55
CA ARG A 266 8.99 1.71 -1.74
C ARG A 266 9.79 1.78 -3.04
N THR A 267 10.72 2.74 -3.14
CA THR A 267 11.61 2.88 -4.29
C THR A 267 12.62 1.75 -4.34
N PHE A 268 13.18 1.39 -3.19
CA PHE A 268 14.16 0.30 -3.04
C PHE A 268 13.61 -1.07 -3.44
N VAL A 269 12.35 -1.39 -3.09
CA VAL A 269 11.71 -2.64 -3.50
C VAL A 269 11.65 -2.80 -5.03
N LYS A 270 11.58 -1.70 -5.78
CA LYS A 270 11.55 -1.72 -7.25
C LYS A 270 12.95 -1.86 -7.86
N THR A 271 13.96 -1.31 -7.19
CA THR A 271 15.37 -1.32 -7.64
C THR A 271 16.30 -1.63 -6.45
N PRO A 272 16.35 -2.90 -5.96
CA PRO A 272 17.10 -3.25 -4.75
C PRO A 272 18.62 -3.08 -4.87
N ASP A 273 19.13 -3.07 -6.09
CA ASP A 273 20.52 -2.82 -6.47
C ASP A 273 20.95 -1.36 -6.23
N ARG A 274 20.02 -0.41 -6.22
CA ARG A 274 20.28 1.03 -6.12
C ARG A 274 20.13 1.62 -4.71
N PHE A 275 20.36 0.80 -3.69
CA PHE A 275 20.15 1.20 -2.29
C PHE A 275 20.81 2.53 -1.90
N GLU A 276 22.12 2.68 -2.16
CA GLU A 276 22.84 3.90 -1.78
C GLU A 276 22.37 5.10 -2.61
N GLU A 277 22.09 4.92 -3.91
CA GLU A 277 21.61 5.99 -4.80
C GLU A 277 20.26 6.55 -4.35
N ILE A 278 19.39 5.70 -3.77
CA ILE A 278 18.07 6.09 -3.28
C ILE A 278 18.18 6.88 -1.97
N LEU A 279 19.05 6.45 -1.06
CA LEU A 279 19.04 6.94 0.33
C LEU A 279 20.05 8.07 0.58
N LEU A 280 21.21 8.03 -0.09
CA LEU A 280 22.30 8.98 0.14
C LEU A 280 21.93 10.45 -0.15
N PRO A 281 21.17 10.77 -1.21
CA PRO A 281 20.74 12.16 -1.45
C PRO A 281 19.94 12.73 -0.28
N ALA A 282 18.94 11.99 0.20
CA ALA A 282 18.11 12.42 1.33
C ALA A 282 18.89 12.59 2.63
N LEU A 283 19.80 11.65 2.93
CA LEU A 283 20.69 11.78 4.09
C LEU A 283 21.57 13.03 3.98
N THR A 284 22.11 13.30 2.79
CA THR A 284 22.97 14.47 2.54
C THR A 284 22.19 15.78 2.71
N THR A 285 20.99 15.85 2.14
CA THR A 285 20.10 17.02 2.27
C THR A 285 19.79 17.31 3.73
N VAL A 286 19.45 16.29 4.50
CA VAL A 286 19.12 16.45 5.92
C VAL A 286 20.31 16.94 6.74
N VAL A 287 21.51 16.45 6.45
CA VAL A 287 22.73 16.94 7.12
C VAL A 287 23.07 18.36 6.70
N GLN A 288 22.93 18.70 5.42
CA GLN A 288 23.12 20.07 4.94
C GLN A 288 22.17 21.04 5.61
N VAL A 289 20.90 20.67 5.80
CA VAL A 289 19.89 21.46 6.51
C VAL A 289 20.28 21.76 7.97
N GLN A 290 21.05 20.86 8.61
CA GLN A 290 21.55 21.07 9.98
C GLN A 290 22.81 21.94 10.03
N GLU A 291 23.59 21.97 8.96
CA GLU A 291 24.77 22.83 8.84
C GLU A 291 24.41 24.28 8.43
N TRP A 292 23.13 24.56 8.19
CA TRP A 292 22.63 25.90 7.89
C TRP A 292 22.74 26.81 9.13
N GLY A 293 23.61 27.82 9.03
CA GLY A 293 23.68 28.90 10.02
C GLY A 293 22.40 29.74 10.07
N SER A 294 22.34 30.67 11.03
CA SER A 294 21.16 31.52 11.29
C SER A 294 20.63 32.31 10.07
N GLU A 295 21.46 32.56 9.06
CA GLU A 295 21.07 33.23 7.80
C GLU A 295 20.22 32.34 6.87
N GLN A 296 20.25 31.02 7.04
CA GLN A 296 19.49 30.05 6.23
C GLN A 296 18.25 29.50 6.98
N THR A 297 18.23 29.54 8.31
CA THR A 297 17.03 29.22 9.11
C THR A 297 16.00 30.34 9.14
N ASP A 298 16.45 31.59 8.89
CA ASP A 298 15.63 32.80 8.86
C ASP A 298 15.90 33.60 7.56
N PRO A 299 15.60 33.05 6.37
CA PRO A 299 15.91 33.71 5.10
C PRO A 299 15.10 35.00 4.94
N SER A 300 15.61 35.95 4.15
CA SER A 300 14.79 37.09 3.71
C SER A 300 13.69 36.61 2.77
N PHE A 301 12.53 37.28 2.82
CA PHE A 301 11.39 36.97 1.96
C PHE A 301 11.79 36.93 0.48
N ASP A 302 12.51 37.95 0.00
CA ASP A 302 12.96 38.07 -1.39
C ASP A 302 13.74 36.82 -1.88
N THR A 303 14.46 36.14 -0.98
CA THR A 303 15.27 34.96 -1.33
C THR A 303 14.44 33.70 -1.52
N VAL A 304 13.28 33.62 -0.89
CA VAL A 304 12.40 32.43 -0.91
C VAL A 304 11.11 32.66 -1.67
N GLN A 305 10.77 33.92 -1.99
CA GLN A 305 9.47 34.33 -2.53
C GLN A 305 8.98 33.45 -3.68
N GLU A 306 9.80 33.15 -4.69
CA GLU A 306 9.41 32.38 -5.87
C GLU A 306 9.21 30.88 -5.61
N ARG A 307 9.65 30.40 -4.44
CA ARG A 307 9.62 28.98 -4.03
C ARG A 307 8.56 28.70 -2.98
N ILE A 308 7.83 29.71 -2.53
CA ILE A 308 6.73 29.55 -1.58
C ILE A 308 5.57 28.84 -2.29
N MET A 309 5.17 27.68 -1.79
CA MET A 309 4.11 26.85 -2.34
C MET A 309 3.06 26.50 -1.27
N PRO A 310 1.77 26.43 -1.62
CA PRO A 310 0.74 25.99 -0.70
C PRO A 310 0.70 24.46 -0.61
N MET A 311 0.26 23.94 0.54
CA MET A 311 0.03 22.51 0.78
C MET A 311 -1.26 22.31 1.58
N LEU A 312 -2.06 21.31 1.19
CA LEU A 312 -3.20 20.88 1.98
C LEU A 312 -2.76 19.96 3.11
N TYR A 313 -3.40 20.09 4.27
CA TYR A 313 -3.14 19.28 5.45
C TYR A 313 -4.41 19.06 6.28
N PRO A 314 -4.58 17.93 6.99
CA PRO A 314 -5.71 17.76 7.90
C PRO A 314 -5.66 18.76 9.06
N GLU A 315 -6.78 19.43 9.32
CA GLU A 315 -6.88 20.44 10.39
C GLU A 315 -6.57 19.86 11.77
N SER A 316 -7.13 18.68 12.08
CA SER A 316 -6.94 18.01 13.37
C SER A 316 -5.47 17.68 13.66
N VAL A 317 -4.73 17.24 12.64
CA VAL A 317 -3.31 16.88 12.78
C VAL A 317 -2.45 18.14 12.92
N TRP A 318 -2.76 19.20 12.18
CA TRP A 318 -2.06 20.47 12.31
C TRP A 318 -2.22 21.07 13.71
N GLN A 319 -3.45 21.12 14.25
CA GLN A 319 -3.73 21.66 15.59
C GLN A 319 -2.95 20.94 16.69
N GLU A 320 -2.82 19.61 16.60
CA GLU A 320 -2.13 18.82 17.62
C GLU A 320 -0.60 18.91 17.51
N LYS A 321 -0.05 18.90 16.29
CA LYS A 321 1.39 18.66 16.07
C LYS A 321 2.18 19.88 15.65
N PHE A 322 1.56 20.87 15.02
CA PHE A 322 2.26 21.97 14.34
C PHE A 322 1.61 23.35 14.54
N PRO A 323 1.24 23.75 15.77
CA PRO A 323 0.48 24.98 16.02
C PRO A 323 1.22 26.27 15.60
N ASP A 324 2.55 26.22 15.46
CA ASP A 324 3.39 27.37 15.15
C ASP A 324 3.55 27.64 13.64
N PHE A 325 3.00 26.77 12.79
CA PHE A 325 3.02 26.98 11.33
C PHE A 325 1.92 27.95 10.90
N VAL A 326 2.21 28.76 9.89
CA VAL A 326 1.21 29.62 9.26
C VAL A 326 0.21 28.74 8.52
N CYS A 327 -1.08 28.95 8.78
CA CYS A 327 -2.15 28.22 8.12
C CYS A 327 -3.36 29.11 7.83
N LEU A 328 -4.15 28.71 6.83
CA LEU A 328 -5.52 29.20 6.64
C LEU A 328 -6.51 28.03 6.63
N PRO A 329 -7.66 28.13 7.31
CA PRO A 329 -8.71 27.12 7.22
C PRO A 329 -9.22 26.92 5.80
N TRP A 330 -9.58 25.68 5.46
CA TRP A 330 -10.20 25.32 4.20
C TRP A 330 -11.29 24.25 4.40
N VAL A 331 -11.94 23.86 3.31
CA VAL A 331 -13.11 22.98 3.37
C VAL A 331 -12.75 21.51 3.62
N GLY A 332 -13.72 20.73 4.11
CA GLY A 332 -13.54 19.29 4.30
C GLY A 332 -12.59 18.91 5.45
N GLY A 333 -12.44 19.79 6.45
CA GLY A 333 -11.53 19.59 7.60
C GLY A 333 -10.06 19.70 7.23
N LEU A 334 -9.75 20.51 6.21
CA LEU A 334 -8.41 20.75 5.73
C LEU A 334 -7.97 22.18 6.08
N VAL A 335 -6.66 22.37 6.19
CA VAL A 335 -6.00 23.67 6.25
C VAL A 335 -5.01 23.80 5.10
N ILE A 336 -4.75 25.03 4.70
CA ILE A 336 -3.71 25.40 3.75
C ILE A 336 -2.49 25.81 4.57
N LEU A 337 -1.41 25.04 4.46
CA LEU A 337 -0.09 25.36 4.98
C LEU A 337 0.79 25.93 3.86
N TYR A 338 1.87 26.59 4.25
CA TYR A 338 2.84 27.14 3.31
C TYR A 338 4.21 26.52 3.54
N VAL A 339 4.88 26.20 2.44
CA VAL A 339 6.23 25.65 2.45
C VAL A 339 7.12 26.44 1.50
N VAL A 340 8.42 26.42 1.74
CA VAL A 340 9.40 26.75 0.72
C VAL A 340 9.86 25.45 0.08
N ASP A 341 9.67 25.36 -1.23
CA ASP A 341 10.02 24.20 -2.04
C ASP A 341 11.52 24.25 -2.42
N GLU A 342 12.24 23.19 -2.09
CA GLU A 342 13.64 22.99 -2.40
C GLU A 342 13.79 21.81 -3.35
N ALA A 343 14.92 21.71 -4.06
CA ALA A 343 15.13 20.70 -5.09
C ALA A 343 14.89 19.23 -4.65
N GLN A 344 15.01 18.93 -3.35
CA GLN A 344 14.81 17.59 -2.80
C GLN A 344 14.01 17.55 -1.49
N ALA A 345 13.50 18.68 -1.02
CA ALA A 345 12.80 18.78 0.26
C ALA A 345 11.90 20.01 0.26
N TYR A 346 11.13 20.17 1.32
CA TYR A 346 10.45 21.43 1.59
C TYR A 346 10.44 21.65 3.10
N TRP A 347 10.32 22.90 3.52
CA TRP A 347 10.19 23.24 4.93
C TRP A 347 9.00 24.20 5.13
N TYR A 348 8.32 24.07 6.27
CA TYR A 348 7.10 24.83 6.56
C TYR A 348 7.42 26.24 7.04
N ILE A 349 6.61 27.21 6.61
CA ILE A 349 6.71 28.60 7.04
C ILE A 349 6.05 28.74 8.41
N ARG A 350 6.83 29.22 9.37
CA ARG A 350 6.42 29.44 10.76
C ARG A 350 5.90 30.86 10.95
N LYS A 351 5.08 31.07 11.98
CA LYS A 351 4.50 32.38 12.33
C LYS A 351 5.56 33.44 12.65
N ASP A 352 6.62 33.06 13.36
CA ASP A 352 7.74 33.97 13.69
C ASP A 352 8.47 34.49 12.44
N LEU A 353 8.58 33.65 11.41
CA LEU A 353 9.20 34.04 10.15
C LEU A 353 8.32 35.02 9.36
N LEU A 354 7.00 34.79 9.36
CA LEU A 354 6.04 35.68 8.73
C LEU A 354 6.05 37.08 9.38
N GLU A 355 6.10 37.14 10.71
CA GLU A 355 6.22 38.41 11.46
C GLU A 355 7.50 39.16 11.07
N ARG A 356 8.63 38.47 10.93
CA ARG A 356 9.90 39.09 10.50
C ARG A 356 9.83 39.63 9.08
N TRP A 357 9.11 38.95 8.18
CA TRP A 357 8.86 39.44 6.82
C TRP A 357 7.87 40.61 6.78
N SER A 358 7.26 40.97 7.92
CA SER A 358 6.23 42.02 8.02
C SER A 358 5.08 41.76 7.04
N MET A 359 4.66 40.50 6.96
CA MET A 359 3.59 40.04 6.08
C MET A 359 2.39 39.55 6.89
N GLU A 360 1.20 39.71 6.35
CA GLU A 360 0.01 39.04 6.87
C GLU A 360 -0.16 37.65 6.23
N PRO A 361 -0.90 36.72 6.87
CA PRO A 361 -1.15 35.39 6.30
C PRO A 361 -1.81 35.42 4.91
N ASP A 362 -2.64 36.42 4.64
CA ASP A 362 -3.30 36.60 3.34
C ASP A 362 -2.29 37.04 2.25
N ASP A 363 -1.30 37.88 2.59
CA ASP A 363 -0.24 38.25 1.64
C ASP A 363 0.59 37.02 1.24
N LEU A 364 0.89 36.16 2.22
CA LEU A 364 1.61 34.91 1.97
C LEU A 364 0.77 33.96 1.09
N HIS A 365 -0.54 33.93 1.31
CA HIS A 365 -1.47 33.14 0.51
C HIS A 365 -1.42 33.55 -0.96
N ASP A 366 -1.53 34.85 -1.24
CA ASP A 366 -1.53 35.38 -2.61
C ASP A 366 -0.22 35.05 -3.34
N VAL A 367 0.91 35.17 -2.65
CA VAL A 367 2.23 34.77 -3.19
C VAL A 367 2.27 33.29 -3.51
N ALA A 368 1.79 32.44 -2.60
CA ALA A 368 1.78 31.00 -2.76
C ALA A 368 0.87 30.56 -3.92
N ILE A 369 -0.32 31.14 -4.05
CA ILE A 369 -1.26 30.85 -5.15
C ILE A 369 -0.66 31.29 -6.48
N LYS A 370 -0.05 32.47 -6.56
CA LYS A 370 0.62 32.92 -7.79
C LYS A 370 1.76 31.98 -8.21
N ASN A 371 2.58 31.52 -7.27
CA ASN A 371 3.64 30.56 -7.56
C ASN A 371 3.07 29.20 -8.01
N LEU A 372 1.99 28.76 -7.38
CA LEU A 372 1.29 27.54 -7.74
C LEU A 372 0.78 27.59 -9.19
N GLU A 373 0.17 28.71 -9.59
CA GLU A 373 -0.30 28.90 -10.97
C GLU A 373 0.87 28.90 -11.96
N ASN A 374 1.97 29.60 -11.67
CA ASN A 374 3.18 29.58 -12.48
C ASN A 374 3.77 28.17 -12.61
N TYR A 375 3.79 27.39 -11.53
CA TYR A 375 4.25 26.00 -11.53
C TYR A 375 3.41 25.17 -12.49
N PHE A 376 2.09 25.34 -12.48
CA PHE A 376 1.17 24.60 -13.34
C PHE A 376 1.16 25.02 -14.80
N GLU A 377 1.50 26.26 -15.11
CA GLU A 377 1.73 26.69 -16.48
C GLU A 377 2.98 26.04 -17.08
N LYS A 378 4.05 25.96 -16.29
CA LYS A 378 5.31 25.29 -16.68
C LYS A 378 5.16 23.76 -16.72
N GLN A 379 4.31 23.21 -15.85
CA GLN A 379 4.06 21.78 -15.71
C GLN A 379 2.56 21.48 -15.85
N PRO A 380 2.04 21.44 -17.09
CA PRO A 380 0.65 21.13 -17.33
C PRO A 380 0.32 19.69 -16.92
N MET A 381 -0.80 19.51 -16.23
CA MET A 381 -1.24 18.19 -15.79
C MET A 381 -1.92 17.42 -16.92
N GLU A 382 -1.51 16.17 -17.10
CA GLU A 382 -2.20 15.19 -17.94
C GLU A 382 -3.35 14.53 -17.14
N LEU A 383 -4.59 14.67 -17.61
CA LEU A 383 -5.76 14.05 -16.98
C LEU A 383 -6.19 12.80 -17.74
N ALA A 384 -6.41 11.71 -17.01
CA ALA A 384 -7.10 10.54 -17.52
C ALA A 384 -8.61 10.79 -17.42
N VAL A 385 -9.32 10.62 -18.54
CA VAL A 385 -10.76 10.82 -18.65
C VAL A 385 -11.45 9.48 -18.84
N ALA A 386 -12.44 9.18 -18.02
CA ALA A 386 -13.31 8.01 -18.18
C ALA A 386 -14.76 8.45 -18.37
N GLY A 387 -15.44 7.81 -19.33
CA GLY A 387 -16.79 8.13 -19.76
C GLY A 387 -17.23 7.23 -20.92
N SER A 388 -18.45 7.41 -21.42
CA SER A 388 -18.91 6.76 -22.65
C SER A 388 -19.16 7.80 -23.74
N GLU A 389 -19.13 7.40 -25.01
CA GLU A 389 -19.45 8.29 -26.14
C GLU A 389 -20.84 8.92 -26.03
N GLU A 390 -21.81 8.18 -25.47
CA GLU A 390 -23.19 8.65 -25.29
C GLU A 390 -23.39 9.57 -24.08
N SER A 391 -22.59 9.43 -23.02
CA SER A 391 -22.82 10.15 -21.76
C SER A 391 -21.72 11.12 -21.36
N GLY A 392 -20.71 11.28 -22.22
CA GLY A 392 -19.59 12.20 -22.00
C GLY A 392 -18.66 11.79 -20.85
N PRO A 393 -17.70 12.67 -20.53
CA PRO A 393 -16.77 12.49 -19.41
C PRO A 393 -17.50 12.40 -18.05
N ARG A 394 -17.31 11.29 -17.33
CA ARG A 394 -17.91 11.09 -16.00
C ARG A 394 -16.91 11.11 -14.87
N MET A 395 -15.64 10.85 -15.16
CA MET A 395 -14.57 10.78 -14.16
C MET A 395 -13.26 11.34 -14.72
N LEU A 396 -12.55 12.08 -13.89
CA LEU A 396 -11.22 12.63 -14.14
C LEU A 396 -10.27 12.24 -12.99
N MET A 397 -9.03 11.92 -13.33
CA MET A 397 -7.95 11.68 -12.36
C MET A 397 -6.60 12.07 -12.95
N PRO A 398 -5.61 12.45 -12.13
CA PRO A 398 -4.28 12.76 -12.62
C PRO A 398 -3.62 11.50 -13.20
N SER A 399 -2.95 11.64 -14.35
CA SER A 399 -2.25 10.52 -14.99
C SER A 399 -0.89 10.23 -14.34
N ARG A 400 -0.36 11.19 -13.59
CA ARG A 400 0.93 11.10 -12.89
C ARG A 400 0.76 11.63 -11.48
N ALA A 401 1.42 10.95 -10.53
CA ALA A 401 1.51 11.43 -9.16
C ALA A 401 2.47 12.64 -9.09
N ASP A 402 2.03 13.69 -8.41
CA ASP A 402 2.78 14.92 -8.14
C ASP A 402 2.26 15.48 -6.81
N SER A 403 3.14 15.81 -5.87
CA SER A 403 2.78 16.26 -4.52
C SER A 403 1.87 17.49 -4.47
N TYR A 404 1.77 18.24 -5.57
CA TYR A 404 0.94 19.43 -5.74
C TYR A 404 -0.36 19.18 -6.53
N ASN A 405 -0.72 17.91 -6.82
CA ASN A 405 -1.94 17.62 -7.56
C ASN A 405 -3.21 18.08 -6.83
N CYS A 406 -3.33 17.83 -5.53
CA CYS A 406 -4.56 18.19 -4.80
C CYS A 406 -4.66 19.67 -4.44
N VAL A 407 -3.53 20.39 -4.32
CA VAL A 407 -3.58 21.85 -4.11
C VAL A 407 -4.05 22.60 -5.35
N ARG A 408 -4.11 21.95 -6.54
CA ARG A 408 -4.74 22.53 -7.75
C ARG A 408 -6.17 23.00 -7.50
N PHE A 409 -6.89 22.39 -6.56
CA PHE A 409 -8.25 22.81 -6.19
C PHE A 409 -8.32 24.18 -5.49
N LEU A 410 -7.18 24.78 -5.16
CA LEU A 410 -7.08 26.18 -4.73
C LEU A 410 -7.05 27.17 -5.91
N SER A 411 -6.75 26.73 -7.14
CA SER A 411 -6.71 27.63 -8.31
C SER A 411 -8.05 27.65 -9.05
N GLU A 412 -8.65 28.83 -9.15
CA GLU A 412 -9.90 29.05 -9.89
C GLU A 412 -9.78 28.67 -11.37
N SER A 413 -8.61 28.94 -11.97
CA SER A 413 -8.34 28.60 -13.36
C SER A 413 -8.41 27.08 -13.59
N PHE A 414 -7.94 26.29 -12.61
CA PHE A 414 -8.02 24.84 -12.64
C PHE A 414 -9.45 24.34 -12.46
N LEU A 415 -10.17 24.87 -11.46
CA LEU A 415 -11.58 24.53 -11.21
C LEU A 415 -12.44 24.77 -12.47
N THR A 416 -12.23 25.89 -13.14
CA THR A 416 -12.93 26.23 -14.40
C THR A 416 -12.62 25.23 -15.50
N LYS A 417 -11.35 24.83 -15.67
CA LYS A 417 -10.93 23.85 -16.68
C LYS A 417 -11.58 22.48 -16.44
N ILE A 418 -11.52 21.94 -15.22
CA ILE A 418 -12.08 20.62 -14.93
C ILE A 418 -13.61 20.59 -15.06
N ARG A 419 -14.28 21.67 -14.66
CA ARG A 419 -15.74 21.82 -14.82
C ARG A 419 -16.16 21.86 -16.27
N ARG A 420 -15.38 22.54 -17.14
CA ARG A 420 -15.63 22.56 -18.58
C ARG A 420 -15.45 21.18 -19.22
N VAL A 421 -14.51 20.38 -18.74
CA VAL A 421 -14.27 19.02 -19.26
C VAL A 421 -15.43 18.08 -18.88
N ILE A 422 -15.89 18.09 -17.63
CA ILE A 422 -17.03 17.26 -17.20
C ILE A 422 -18.37 17.82 -17.68
N GLY A 423 -18.50 19.14 -17.87
CA GLY A 423 -19.73 19.80 -18.31
C GLY A 423 -20.68 20.20 -17.17
N GLY A 424 -20.18 20.36 -15.94
CA GLY A 424 -21.03 20.68 -14.80
C GLY A 424 -20.32 20.83 -13.46
N ASN A 425 -21.09 20.68 -12.39
CA ASN A 425 -20.59 20.60 -11.01
C ASN A 425 -20.06 19.18 -10.73
N LEU A 426 -19.10 19.08 -9.80
CA LEU A 426 -18.29 17.88 -9.64
C LEU A 426 -18.27 17.43 -8.17
N ALA A 427 -18.29 16.13 -7.94
CA ALA A 427 -17.86 15.54 -6.67
C ALA A 427 -16.37 15.19 -6.74
N VAL A 428 -15.60 15.49 -5.71
CA VAL A 428 -14.14 15.30 -5.69
C VAL A 428 -13.71 14.56 -4.44
N GLY A 429 -12.89 13.52 -4.58
CA GLY A 429 -12.22 12.86 -3.47
C GLY A 429 -10.73 13.21 -3.43
N LEU A 430 -10.21 13.53 -2.24
CA LEU A 430 -8.81 13.89 -1.99
C LEU A 430 -8.21 12.97 -0.91
N PRO A 431 -7.92 11.68 -1.19
CA PRO A 431 -7.41 10.76 -0.18
C PRO A 431 -5.97 11.12 0.29
N GLY A 432 -5.15 11.72 -0.58
CA GLY A 432 -3.80 12.17 -0.27
C GLY A 432 -3.38 13.36 -1.12
N ARG A 433 -2.10 13.77 -1.06
CA ARG A 433 -1.62 15.01 -1.70
C ARG A 433 -1.42 14.89 -3.21
N ASP A 434 -1.05 13.71 -3.66
CA ASP A 434 -0.60 13.45 -5.02
C ASP A 434 -1.67 12.88 -5.94
N PHE A 435 -2.86 12.59 -5.39
CA PHE A 435 -3.93 11.93 -6.13
C PHE A 435 -5.30 12.46 -5.72
N PHE A 436 -6.12 12.75 -6.74
CA PHE A 436 -7.53 13.07 -6.60
C PHE A 436 -8.37 12.31 -7.61
N VAL A 437 -9.67 12.25 -7.37
CA VAL A 437 -10.66 11.76 -8.32
C VAL A 437 -11.82 12.75 -8.38
N ALA A 438 -12.15 13.22 -9.58
CA ALA A 438 -13.27 14.14 -9.80
C ALA A 438 -14.35 13.44 -10.66
N LEU A 439 -15.61 13.61 -10.29
CA LEU A 439 -16.75 12.88 -10.83
C LEU A 439 -17.88 13.82 -11.21
N SER A 440 -18.59 13.50 -12.29
CA SER A 440 -19.86 14.16 -12.61
C SER A 440 -20.91 13.83 -11.53
N LEU A 441 -21.66 14.84 -11.10
CA LEU A 441 -22.81 14.67 -10.21
C LEU A 441 -23.95 13.84 -10.82
N ASP A 442 -23.98 13.69 -12.15
CA ASP A 442 -24.98 12.88 -12.86
C ASP A 442 -24.77 11.36 -12.70
N SER A 443 -23.76 10.95 -11.91
CA SER A 443 -23.46 9.53 -11.64
C SER A 443 -23.44 9.19 -10.13
N PRO A 444 -24.59 9.22 -9.42
CA PRO A 444 -24.66 9.00 -7.98
C PRO A 444 -24.07 7.65 -7.53
N SER A 445 -24.30 6.58 -8.29
CA SER A 445 -23.76 5.24 -7.98
C SER A 445 -22.23 5.20 -8.04
N MET A 446 -21.61 5.95 -8.96
CA MET A 446 -20.16 6.07 -9.08
C MET A 446 -19.59 6.90 -7.93
N ILE A 447 -20.27 7.98 -7.55
CA ILE A 447 -19.90 8.81 -6.39
C ILE A 447 -19.90 7.98 -5.11
N GLU A 448 -20.87 7.09 -4.92
CA GLU A 448 -20.92 6.19 -3.77
C GLU A 448 -19.75 5.19 -3.75
N GLN A 449 -19.45 4.57 -4.89
CA GLN A 449 -18.32 3.64 -5.02
C GLN A 449 -16.99 4.32 -4.73
N VAL A 450 -16.79 5.51 -5.29
CA VAL A 450 -15.56 6.29 -5.09
C VAL A 450 -15.46 6.79 -3.67
N ARG A 451 -16.55 7.23 -3.02
CA ARG A 451 -16.52 7.64 -1.61
C ARG A 451 -16.01 6.53 -0.71
N LYS A 452 -16.52 5.30 -0.90
CA LYS A 452 -16.02 4.13 -0.15
C LYS A 452 -14.53 3.89 -0.39
N LYS A 453 -14.08 4.00 -1.64
CA LYS A 453 -12.65 3.86 -1.96
C LYS A 453 -11.80 4.95 -1.31
N VAL A 454 -12.24 6.21 -1.34
CA VAL A 454 -11.55 7.34 -0.72
C VAL A 454 -11.45 7.15 0.80
N GLN A 455 -12.51 6.66 1.44
CA GLN A 455 -12.48 6.30 2.87
C GLN A 455 -11.47 5.18 3.16
N GLU A 456 -11.50 4.08 2.38
CA GLU A 456 -10.53 2.98 2.52
C GLU A 456 -9.08 3.47 2.35
N ASP A 457 -8.84 4.33 1.35
CA ASP A 457 -7.50 4.84 1.06
C ASP A 457 -7.06 5.80 2.17
N PHE A 458 -7.95 6.68 2.66
CA PHE A 458 -7.70 7.56 3.79
C PHE A 458 -7.26 6.79 5.04
N GLU A 459 -7.88 5.64 5.33
CA GLU A 459 -7.54 4.79 6.47
C GLU A 459 -6.19 4.06 6.33
N GLN A 460 -5.70 3.88 5.10
CA GLN A 460 -4.50 3.09 4.80
C GLN A 460 -3.27 3.93 4.45
N MET A 461 -3.44 5.22 4.16
CA MET A 461 -2.35 6.11 3.78
C MET A 461 -1.58 6.63 4.99
N ASP A 462 -0.27 6.78 4.85
CA ASP A 462 0.61 7.29 5.91
C ASP A 462 0.36 8.79 6.21
N HIS A 463 -0.05 9.56 5.19
CA HIS A 463 -0.31 11.00 5.27
C HIS A 463 -1.61 11.35 4.51
N PRO A 464 -2.76 10.92 5.03
CA PRO A 464 -4.03 11.14 4.36
C PRO A 464 -4.45 12.61 4.46
N LEU A 465 -5.24 13.09 3.50
CA LEU A 465 -5.80 14.45 3.52
C LEU A 465 -7.20 14.45 4.15
N THR A 466 -8.20 13.95 3.44
CA THR A 466 -9.57 13.89 3.96
C THR A 466 -10.31 12.69 3.37
N SER A 467 -11.17 12.08 4.17
CA SER A 467 -12.08 11.04 3.69
C SER A 467 -13.39 11.60 3.15
N LYS A 468 -13.62 12.90 3.36
CA LYS A 468 -14.81 13.61 2.90
C LYS A 468 -14.74 13.86 1.40
N MET A 469 -15.90 13.80 0.75
CA MET A 469 -16.03 14.25 -0.63
C MET A 469 -16.25 15.76 -0.64
N LEU A 470 -15.68 16.44 -1.63
CA LEU A 470 -15.86 17.86 -1.88
C LEU A 470 -16.80 18.07 -3.07
N LEU A 471 -17.50 19.19 -3.07
CA LEU A 471 -18.35 19.66 -4.16
C LEU A 471 -17.68 20.86 -4.82
N VAL A 472 -17.53 20.81 -6.14
CA VAL A 472 -16.97 21.91 -6.95
C VAL A 472 -18.08 22.51 -7.81
N THR A 473 -18.34 23.81 -7.65
CA THR A 473 -19.38 24.57 -8.38
C THR A 473 -18.81 25.80 -9.08
N THR A 474 -19.67 26.69 -9.59
CA THR A 474 -19.26 28.04 -10.04
C THR A 474 -18.72 28.90 -8.91
N ASP A 475 -19.16 28.64 -7.68
CA ASP A 475 -18.97 29.54 -6.54
C ASP A 475 -17.77 29.11 -5.69
N GLY A 476 -17.09 28.02 -6.09
CA GLY A 476 -15.89 27.51 -5.45
C GLY A 476 -16.00 26.04 -5.05
N VAL A 477 -15.33 25.70 -3.96
CA VAL A 477 -15.25 24.33 -3.41
C VAL A 477 -15.91 24.31 -2.04
N SER A 478 -16.76 23.32 -1.78
CA SER A 478 -17.40 23.09 -0.48
C SER A 478 -17.36 21.60 -0.11
N GLU A 479 -17.81 21.25 1.09
CA GLU A 479 -18.01 19.84 1.46
C GLU A 479 -19.27 19.29 0.76
N LEU A 480 -19.17 18.12 0.16
CA LEU A 480 -20.32 17.44 -0.44
C LEU A 480 -21.12 16.76 0.68
N VAL A 481 -22.25 17.35 1.03
CA VAL A 481 -23.23 16.75 1.93
C VAL A 481 -24.22 15.96 1.08
N LEU A 482 -24.23 14.64 1.23
CA LEU A 482 -25.25 13.78 0.61
C LEU A 482 -26.26 13.42 1.68
N GLU A 483 -27.53 13.70 1.41
CA GLU A 483 -28.61 13.30 2.31
C GLU A 483 -28.64 11.77 2.41
N GLU A 484 -28.49 11.22 3.62
CA GLU A 484 -28.68 9.80 3.89
C GLU A 484 -30.13 9.44 3.53
N THR A 485 -30.32 8.62 2.51
CA THR A 485 -31.63 8.13 2.07
C THR A 485 -31.93 6.76 2.63
#